data_AF-A0A924CEE0-F1
#
_entry.id   AF-A0A924CEE0-F1
#
_cell.length_a   1.000
_cell.length_b   1.000
_cell.length_c   1.000
_cell.angle_alpha   90.00
_cell.angle_beta   90.00
_cell.angle_gamma   90.00
#
_symmetry.space_group_name_H-M   'P 1'
#
loop_
_entity.id
_entity.type
_entity.pdbx_description
1 polymer ?
#
loop_
_entity_poly.entity_id
_entity_poly.type
_entity_poly.pdbx_seq_one_letter_code
_entity_poly.pdbx_strand_id
1 'polypeptide(L)' 'MLYSLFTTCKLYNVNPIQWLTYVFKNIDYHKINAIDQLLPQNYGALVKS' A
#
# COMPACT_ATOMS: atom_id res chain seq x y z
N MET A 1 4.46 -2.66 14.14
CA MET A 1 3.37 -1.97 13.41
C MET A 1 3.48 -2.11 11.88
N LEU A 2 4.66 -2.27 11.27
CA LEU A 2 4.74 -2.69 9.84
C LEU A 2 4.35 -4.16 9.59
N TYR A 3 4.61 -5.06 10.54
CA TYR A 3 4.26 -6.48 10.39
C TYR A 3 2.76 -6.72 10.17
N SER A 4 1.90 -5.91 10.81
CA SER A 4 0.45 -5.96 10.58
C SER A 4 0.11 -5.57 9.14
N LEU A 5 0.75 -4.53 8.59
CA LEU A 5 0.57 -4.12 7.20
C LEU A 5 1.03 -5.20 6.22
N PHE A 6 2.19 -5.83 6.46
CA PHE A 6 2.65 -6.96 5.62
C PHE A 6 1.74 -8.18 5.72
N THR A 7 1.14 -8.42 6.89
CA THR A 7 0.12 -9.46 7.07
C THR A 7 -1.13 -9.13 6.27
N THR A 8 -1.56 -7.87 6.27
CA THR A 8 -2.63 -7.37 5.40
C THR A 8 -2.26 -7.52 3.92
N CYS A 9 -1.03 -7.20 3.50
CA CYS A 9 -0.58 -7.46 2.13
C CYS A 9 -0.78 -8.94 1.75
N LYS A 10 -0.38 -9.88 2.62
CA LYS A 10 -0.61 -11.32 2.42
C LYS A 10 -2.09 -11.69 2.33
N LEU A 11 -2.93 -11.14 3.20
CA LEU A 11 -4.38 -11.39 3.20
C LEU A 11 -5.05 -10.93 1.91
N TYR A 12 -4.62 -9.80 1.37
CA TYR A 12 -5.14 -9.23 0.12
C TYR A 12 -4.37 -9.72 -1.12
N ASN A 13 -3.46 -10.70 -0.96
CA ASN A 13 -2.63 -11.25 -2.03
C ASN A 13 -1.81 -10.18 -2.79
N VAL A 14 -1.47 -9.10 -2.08
CA VAL A 14 -0.65 -7.99 -2.57
C VAL A 14 0.80 -8.30 -2.28
N ASN A 15 1.66 -8.09 -3.27
CA ASN A 15 3.09 -8.28 -3.08
C ASN A 15 3.65 -7.16 -2.18
N PRO A 16 4.13 -7.45 -0.96
CA PRO A 16 4.50 -6.43 0.02
C PRO A 16 5.67 -5.56 -0.47
N ILE A 17 6.60 -6.12 -1.26
CA ILE A 17 7.73 -5.37 -1.83
C ILE A 17 7.25 -4.38 -2.88
N GLN A 18 6.30 -4.80 -3.71
CA GLN A 18 5.75 -4.00 -4.80
C GLN A 18 4.87 -2.87 -4.25
N TRP A 19 4.04 -3.19 -3.25
CA TRP A 19 3.28 -2.21 -2.47
C TRP A 19 4.21 -1.20 -1.80
N LEU A 20 5.25 -1.64 -1.10
CA LEU A 20 6.17 -0.74 -0.39
C LEU A 20 6.91 0.19 -1.36
N THR A 21 7.30 -0.32 -2.53
CA THR A 21 7.92 0.48 -3.59
C THR A 21 6.94 1.53 -4.14
N TYR A 22 5.67 1.16 -4.31
CA TYR A 22 4.62 2.10 -4.71
C TYR A 22 4.40 3.16 -3.62
N VAL A 23 4.32 2.76 -2.35
CA VAL A 23 4.23 3.69 -1.22
C VAL A 23 5.39 4.67 -1.25
N PHE A 24 6.64 4.21 -1.32
CA PHE A 24 7.80 5.11 -1.37
C PHE A 24 7.84 6.03 -2.59
N LYS A 25 7.31 5.61 -3.75
CA LYS A 25 7.20 6.48 -4.92
C LYS A 25 6.11 7.54 -4.79
N ASN A 26 5.01 7.21 -4.12
CA ASN A 26 3.83 8.07 -4.05
C ASN A 26 3.79 8.92 -2.76
N ILE A 27 4.54 8.52 -1.71
CA ILE A 27 4.60 9.22 -0.42
C ILE A 27 5.23 10.61 -0.55
N ASP A 28 6.16 10.80 -1.49
CA ASP A 28 6.79 12.10 -1.74
C ASP A 28 5.84 13.09 -2.44
N TYR A 29 4.91 12.57 -3.25
CA TYR A 29 3.95 13.38 -4.00
C TYR A 29 2.63 13.62 -3.27
N HIS A 30 2.31 12.84 -2.23
CA HIS A 30 1.02 12.89 -1.55
C HIS A 30 1.12 13.52 -0.15
N LYS A 31 0.26 14.50 0.12
CA LYS A 31 0.02 15.03 1.46
C LYS A 31 -0.44 13.89 2.38
N ILE A 32 -0.02 13.93 3.66
CA ILE A 32 -0.33 13.00 4.76
C ILE A 32 -1.78 12.48 4.78
N ASN A 33 -2.74 13.26 4.29
CA ASN A 33 -4.16 12.91 4.21
C ASN A 33 -4.50 11.74 3.25
N ALA A 34 -3.57 11.28 2.41
CA ALA A 34 -3.78 10.15 1.49
C ALA A 34 -3.07 8.85 1.91
N ILE A 35 -2.50 8.79 3.12
CA ILE A 35 -1.85 7.57 3.63
C ILE A 35 -2.83 6.39 3.70
N ASP A 36 -4.09 6.64 4.02
CA ASP A 36 -5.13 5.60 4.00
C ASP A 36 -5.36 5.02 2.60
N GLN A 37 -5.15 5.80 1.54
CA GLN A 37 -5.22 5.32 0.15
C GLN A 37 -4.00 4.47 -0.22
N LEU A 38 -2.87 4.73 0.44
CA LEU A 38 -1.63 3.95 0.31
C LEU A 38 -1.66 2.65 1.12
N LEU A 39 -2.73 2.35 1.86
CA LEU A 39 -2.85 1.08 2.59
C LEU A 39 -2.97 -0.11 1.62
N PRO A 40 -2.44 -1.29 2.00
CA PRO A 40 -2.39 -2.45 1.12
C PRO A 40 -3.79 -3.00 0.75
N GLN A 41 -4.81 -2.72 1.57
CA GLN A 41 -6.21 -3.02 1.27
C GLN A 41 -6.75 -2.26 0.05
N ASN A 42 -6.28 -1.02 -0.17
CA ASN A 42 -6.70 -0.16 -1.28
C ASN A 42 -5.82 -0.35 -2.52
N TYR A 43 -4.58 -0.82 -2.34
CA TYR A 43 -3.65 -1.11 -3.42
C TYR A 43 -4.21 -2.11 -4.44
N GLY A 44 -4.89 -3.17 -3.99
CA GLY A 44 -5.53 -4.15 -4.88
C GLY A 44 -6.64 -3.55 -5.75
N ALA A 45 -7.31 -2.49 -5.28
CA ALA A 45 -8.31 -1.77 -6.06
C ALA A 45 -7.67 -0.80 -7.08
N LEU A 46 -6.52 -0.20 -6.73
CA LEU A 46 -5.80 0.75 -7.58
C LEU A 46 -5.04 0.09 -8.74
N VAL A 47 -4.55 -1.14 -8.55
CA VAL A 47 -3.79 -1.88 -9.59
C VAL A 47 -4.71 -2.54 -10.63
N LYS A 48 -6.03 -2.60 -10.38
CA LYS A 48 -7.00 -3.32 -11.23
C LYS A 48 -7.65 -2.47 -12.33
N SER A 49 -7.19 -1.23 -12.55
CA SER A 49 -7.73 -0.33 -13.60
C SER A 49 -6.92 -0.35 -14.88
#